data_AF-A0A3D0FQK7-F1
#
_entry.id   AF-A0A3D0FQK7-F1
#
_cell.length_a   1.000
_cell.length_b   1.000
_cell.length_c   1.000
_cell.angle_alpha   90.00
_cell.angle_beta   90.00
_cell.angle_gamma   90.00
#
_symmetry.space_group_name_H-M   'P 1'
#
loop_
_entity.id
_entity.type
_entity.pdbx_description
1 polymer ?
#
loop_
_entity_poly.entity_id
_entity_poly.type
_entity_poly.pdbx_seq_one_letter_code
_entity_poly.pdbx_strand_id
1 'polypeptide(L)' 'MPMKIIITGATGYVGEGVLLELLRCEKVEKVLSVSRRPTGVLQG' A
#
# COMPACT_ATOMS: atom_id res chain seq x y z
N MET A 1 9.99 -16.82 8.52
CA MET A 1 8.75 -16.83 7.71
C MET A 1 8.68 -15.51 6.97
N PRO A 2 8.37 -15.48 5.67
CA PRO A 2 8.30 -14.23 4.93
C PRO A 2 7.04 -13.43 5.34
N MET A 3 7.16 -12.10 5.35
CA MET A 3 6.16 -11.18 5.90
C MET A 3 5.09 -10.81 4.87
N LYS A 4 3.85 -10.64 5.32
CA LYS A 4 2.75 -10.10 4.50
C LYS A 4 2.37 -8.73 5.04
N ILE A 5 2.42 -7.71 4.19
CA ILE A 5 2.25 -6.31 4.59
C ILE A 5 0.98 -5.74 3.97
N ILE A 6 0.23 -4.98 4.76
CA ILE A 6 -0.83 -4.09 4.25
C ILE A 6 -0.31 -2.66 4.36
N ILE A 7 -0.38 -1.90 3.28
CA ILE A 7 0.00 -0.49 3.24
C ILE A 7 -1.17 0.37 2.78
N THR A 8 -1.37 1.49 3.47
CA THR A 8 -2.33 2.55 3.09
C THR A 8 -1.55 3.82 2.78
N GLY A 9 -2.10 4.72 1.98
CA GLY A 9 -1.42 6.00 1.69
C GLY A 9 -0.19 5.86 0.79
N ALA A 10 -0.06 4.73 0.07
CA ALA A 10 1.05 4.45 -0.84
C ALA A 10 1.15 5.41 -2.04
N THR A 11 0.19 6.30 -2.23
CA THR A 11 0.20 7.34 -3.29
C THR A 11 0.86 8.64 -2.86
N GLY A 12 1.17 8.81 -1.57
CA GLY A 12 1.88 9.98 -1.08
C GLY A 12 3.39 9.82 -1.23
N TYR A 13 4.14 10.93 -1.18
CA TYR A 13 5.60 10.97 -1.38
C TYR A 13 6.37 9.92 -0.56
N VAL A 14 6.05 9.79 0.73
CA VAL A 14 6.69 8.80 1.61
C VAL A 14 6.16 7.40 1.37
N GLY A 15 4.83 7.26 1.20
CA GLY A 15 4.19 5.96 1.01
C GLY A 15 4.65 5.25 -0.26
N GLU A 16 4.91 6.01 -1.32
CA GLU A 16 5.45 5.48 -2.58
C GLU A 16 6.86 4.91 -2.38
N GLY A 17 7.75 5.66 -1.73
CA GLY A 17 9.10 5.19 -1.41
C GLY A 17 9.09 3.94 -0.52
N VAL A 18 8.22 3.89 0.48
CA VAL A 18 8.04 2.71 1.34
C VAL A 18 7.55 1.50 0.55
N LEU A 19 6.59 1.67 -0.36
CA LEU A 19 6.12 0.57 -1.21
C LEU A 19 7.24 0.02 -2.10
N LEU A 20 8.05 0.90 -2.72
CA LEU A 20 9.19 0.49 -3.54
C LEU A 20 10.22 -0.33 -2.75
N GLU A 21 10.50 0.08 -1.50
CA GLU A 21 11.43 -0.64 -0.63
C GLU A 21 10.87 -2.00 -0.19
N LEU A 22 9.58 -2.05 0.18
CA LEU A 22 8.92 -3.30 0.55
C LEU A 22 8.93 -4.33 -0.59
N LEU A 23 8.79 -3.88 -1.85
CA LEU A 23 8.85 -4.76 -3.02
C LEU A 23 10.26 -5.32 -3.29
N ARG A 24 11.31 -4.71 -2.74
CA ARG A 24 12.71 -5.15 -2.86
C ARG A 24 13.19 -5.95 -1.66
N CYS A 25 12.42 -5.98 -0.57
CA CYS A 25 12.81 -6.63 0.67
C CYS A 25 12.60 -8.15 0.58
N GLU A 26 13.68 -8.94 0.60
CA GLU A 26 13.62 -10.41 0.56
C GLU A 26 12.80 -11.04 1.69
N LYS A 27 12.60 -10.29 2.78
CA LYS A 27 11.79 -10.73 3.92
C LYS A 27 10.29 -10.51 3.70
N VAL A 28 9.87 -9.86 2.63
CA VAL A 28 8.46 -9.56 2.30
C VAL A 28 7.97 -10.50 1.20
N GLU A 29 6.95 -11.30 1.51
CA GLU A 29 6.28 -12.20 0.56
C GLU A 29 5.32 -11.46 -0.36
N LYS A 30 4.53 -10.54 0.22
CA LYS A 30 3.42 -9.88 -0.48
C LYS A 30 3.06 -8.56 0.19
N VAL A 31 2.70 -7.59 -0.64
CA VAL A 31 2.15 -6.30 -0.21
C VAL A 31 0.74 -6.13 -0.77
N LEU A 32 -0.22 -5.84 0.11
CA LEU A 32 -1.55 -5.35 -0.27
C LEU A 32 -1.58 -3.83 -0.09
N SER A 33 -1.66 -3.10 -1.20
CA SER A 33 -1.85 -1.65 -1.17
C SER A 33 -3.34 -1.32 -1.17
N VAL A 34 -3.82 -0.75 -0.06
CA VAL A 34 -5.22 -0.34 0.10
C VAL A 34 -5.31 1.17 -0.10
N SER A 35 -6.02 1.56 -1.14
CA SER A 35 -6.35 2.96 -1.45
C SER A 35 -7.85 3.18 -1.40
N ARG A 36 -8.27 4.39 -1.06
CA ARG A 36 -9.68 4.80 -1.17
C ARG A 36 -9.91 5.25 -2.61
N ARG A 37 -10.83 4.58 -3.32
CA ARG A 37 -11.44 5.13 -4.53
C ARG A 37 -12.76 5.79 -4.14
N PRO A 38 -13.04 7.02 -4.57
CA PRO A 38 -14.37 7.59 -4.43
C PRO A 38 -15.36 6.64 -5.10
N THR A 39 -16.42 6.26 -4.39
CA THR A 39 -17.44 5.34 -4.92
C THR A 39 -18.48 6.05 -5.79
N GLY A 40 -18.36 7.37 -5.98
CA GLY A 40 -19.35 8.19 -6.68
C GLY A 40 -20.65 8.39 -5.89
N VAL A 41 -20.77 7.82 -4.69
CA VAL A 41 -21.92 8.02 -3.82
C VAL A 41 -21.77 9.39 -3.16
N LEU A 42 -22.53 10.36 -3.64
CA LEU A 42 -22.70 11.64 -2.96
C LEU A 42 -23.45 11.37 -1.66
N GLN A 43 -22.79 11.58 -0.53
CA GLN A 43 -23.48 11.70 0.75
C GLN A 43 -24.08 13.10 0.80
N GLY A 44 -25.33 13.20 0.33
CA GLY A 44 -26.23 14.31 0.62
C GLY A 44 -27.11 13.99 1.81
#